data_AF-X8J5S3-F1
#
_entry.id   AF-X8J5S3-F1
#
_cell.length_a   1.000
_cell.length_b   1.000
_cell.length_c   1.000
_cell.angle_alpha   90.00
_cell.angle_beta   90.00
_cell.angle_gamma   90.00
#
_symmetry.space_group_name_H-M   'P 1'
#
loop_
_entity.id
_entity.type
_entity.pdbx_description
1 polymer ?
#
loop_
_entity_poly.entity_id
_entity_poly.type
_entity_poly.pdbx_seq_one_letter_code
_entity_poly.pdbx_strand_id
1 'polypeptide(L)'
;MNTVIAVLVFSFLAPRALAINHVGCTKSEKAEIIKAAKTSNKLVANAISYLSKLKPDRAKDHYTEWFSVYNSTNSNIAKAHFMVIEGKATSPTYDCTTCINQEKDTKFYLYLDDQPKSNTIYLCQKFWKAPLTSPDNVANSKAGLIIQVSLALRGIGQRKDKLLGVTVSEATEKLIKPVQYMRFAEAIPQKKLFRGFAQNRIQPNDPTFNNPR
;
A
#
# COMPACT_ATOMS: atom_id res chain seq x y z
N MET A 1 48.27 -43.98 -2.62
CA MET A 1 47.17 -43.31 -3.34
C MET A 1 46.30 -42.67 -2.28
N ASN A 2 46.53 -41.39 -1.94
CA ASN A 2 45.80 -40.69 -0.87
C ASN A 2 44.85 -39.69 -1.50
N THR A 3 43.55 -39.98 -1.42
CA THR A 3 42.47 -39.11 -1.90
C THR A 3 42.19 -38.06 -0.83
N VAL A 4 42.52 -36.79 -1.11
CA VAL A 4 42.17 -35.66 -0.23
C VAL A 4 40.79 -35.14 -0.67
N ILE A 5 39.79 -35.33 0.19
CA ILE A 5 38.44 -34.80 0.01
C ILE A 5 38.44 -33.34 0.49
N ALA A 6 38.38 -32.40 -0.45
CA ALA A 6 38.21 -30.98 -0.16
C ALA A 6 36.75 -30.70 0.20
N VAL A 7 36.45 -30.52 1.49
CA VAL A 7 35.13 -30.10 1.97
C VAL A 7 35.01 -28.58 1.77
N LEU A 8 34.33 -28.18 0.69
CA LEU A 8 33.94 -26.79 0.46
C LEU A 8 32.80 -26.43 1.42
N VAL A 9 33.13 -25.76 2.52
CA VAL A 9 32.14 -25.15 3.41
C VAL A 9 31.58 -23.91 2.73
N PHE A 10 30.48 -24.06 2.00
CA PHE A 10 29.67 -22.92 1.57
C PHE A 10 28.97 -22.34 2.80
N SER A 11 29.56 -21.30 3.39
CA SER A 11 28.88 -20.47 4.38
C SER A 11 27.68 -19.79 3.71
N PHE A 12 26.50 -20.39 3.86
CA PHE A 12 25.23 -19.73 3.56
C PHE A 12 25.07 -18.56 4.52
N LEU A 13 25.49 -17.37 4.11
CA LEU A 13 25.03 -16.11 4.70
C LEU A 13 23.52 -16.04 4.45
N ALA A 14 22.74 -16.54 5.41
CA ALA A 14 21.30 -16.34 5.40
C ALA A 14 21.06 -14.82 5.35
N PRO A 15 20.27 -14.30 4.38
CA PRO A 15 19.97 -12.88 4.34
C PRO A 15 19.35 -12.49 5.67
N ARG A 16 19.99 -11.54 6.36
CA ARG A 16 19.56 -11.06 7.67
C ARG A 16 18.09 -10.65 7.53
N ALA A 17 17.20 -11.39 8.19
CA ALA A 17 15.79 -11.06 8.18
C ALA A 17 15.66 -9.61 8.65
N LEU A 18 15.08 -8.76 7.80
CA LEU A 18 14.87 -7.36 8.12
C LEU A 18 14.07 -7.30 9.42
N ALA A 19 14.71 -6.86 10.51
CA ALA A 19 14.10 -6.83 11.82
C ALA A 19 13.08 -5.68 11.85
N ILE A 20 11.78 -6.03 11.90
CA ILE A 20 10.71 -5.07 12.16
C ILE A 20 10.50 -5.00 13.67
N ASN A 21 10.37 -3.78 14.19
CA ASN A 21 10.13 -3.55 15.61
C ASN A 21 8.65 -3.81 15.95
N HIS A 22 8.40 -4.49 17.07
CA HIS A 22 7.07 -4.87 17.51
C HIS A 22 6.91 -4.67 19.02
N VAL A 23 5.74 -4.23 19.47
CA VAL A 23 5.37 -4.13 20.89
C VAL A 23 4.15 -5.01 21.15
N GLY A 24 4.32 -5.99 22.05
CA GLY A 24 3.28 -6.93 22.50
C GLY A 24 2.53 -7.72 21.42
N CYS A 25 3.11 -7.89 20.24
CA CYS A 25 2.57 -8.75 19.19
C CYS A 25 2.92 -10.23 19.42
N THR A 26 1.96 -11.13 19.21
CA THR A 26 2.15 -12.58 19.13
C THR A 26 3.01 -12.97 17.92
N LYS A 27 3.47 -14.23 17.88
CA LYS A 27 4.25 -14.75 16.74
C LYS A 27 3.47 -14.67 15.42
N SER A 28 2.16 -14.93 15.45
CA SER A 28 1.30 -14.86 14.25
C SER A 28 1.13 -13.43 13.76
N GLU A 29 0.85 -12.49 14.67
CA GLU A 29 0.72 -11.07 14.33
C GLU A 29 2.01 -10.52 13.73
N LYS A 30 3.17 -10.84 14.31
CA LYS A 30 4.48 -10.46 13.74
C LYS A 30 4.65 -10.96 12.30
N ALA A 31 4.26 -12.21 12.03
CA ALA A 31 4.34 -12.77 10.69
C ALA A 31 3.42 -12.05 9.69
N GLU A 32 2.19 -11.72 10.10
CA GLU A 32 1.25 -10.94 9.28
C GLU A 32 1.75 -9.52 9.01
N ILE A 33 2.29 -8.83 10.03
CA ILE A 33 2.88 -7.49 9.91
C ILE A 33 4.05 -7.52 8.92
N ILE A 34 4.98 -8.47 9.05
CA ILE A 34 6.11 -8.62 8.13
C ILE A 34 5.61 -8.81 6.68
N LYS A 35 4.59 -9.65 6.49
CA LYS A 35 4.00 -9.88 5.17
C LYS A 35 3.36 -8.62 4.61
N ALA A 36 2.60 -7.89 5.44
CA ALA A 36 1.93 -6.65 5.06
C ALA A 36 2.93 -5.53 4.73
N ALA A 37 3.97 -5.33 5.55
CA ALA A 37 5.01 -4.33 5.32
C ALA A 37 5.81 -4.59 4.05
N LYS A 38 6.23 -5.85 3.81
CA LYS A 38 6.90 -6.23 2.56
C LYS A 38 6.01 -6.02 1.34
N THR A 39 4.73 -6.37 1.46
CA THR A 39 3.76 -6.18 0.37
C THR A 39 3.51 -4.70 0.11
N SER A 40 3.43 -3.87 1.16
CA SER A 40 3.34 -2.41 1.07
C SER A 40 4.52 -1.82 0.30
N ASN A 41 5.76 -2.19 0.65
CA ASN A 41 6.95 -1.76 -0.09
C ASN A 41 6.89 -2.15 -1.58
N LYS A 42 6.38 -3.35 -1.91
CA LYS A 42 6.20 -3.79 -3.30
C LYS A 42 5.15 -2.94 -4.03
N LEU A 43 4.03 -2.63 -3.40
CA LEU A 43 2.98 -1.79 -3.97
C LEU A 43 3.50 -0.37 -4.25
N VAL A 44 4.27 0.20 -3.31
CA VAL A 44 4.94 1.51 -3.48
C VAL A 44 5.91 1.48 -4.66
N ALA A 45 6.77 0.46 -4.76
CA ALA A 45 7.71 0.32 -5.88
C ALA A 45 6.97 0.20 -7.24
N ASN A 46 5.86 -0.54 -7.27
CA ASN A 46 5.02 -0.64 -8.47
C ASN A 46 4.41 0.72 -8.85
N ALA A 47 3.95 1.49 -7.87
CA ALA A 47 3.42 2.85 -8.06
C ALA A 47 4.48 3.80 -8.64
N ILE A 48 5.70 3.79 -8.10
CA ILE A 48 6.83 4.57 -8.63
C ILE A 48 7.16 4.16 -10.06
N SER A 49 7.20 2.85 -10.35
CA SER A 49 7.44 2.31 -11.69
C SER A 49 6.36 2.72 -12.69
N TYR A 50 5.09 2.67 -12.28
CA TYR A 50 3.95 3.12 -13.09
C TYR A 50 4.07 4.62 -13.40
N LEU A 51 4.24 5.46 -12.37
CA LEU A 51 4.32 6.91 -12.52
C LEU A 51 5.53 7.34 -13.38
N SER A 52 6.65 6.62 -13.28
CA SER A 52 7.84 6.89 -14.11
C SER A 52 7.66 6.56 -15.59
N LYS A 53 6.66 5.74 -15.94
CA LYS A 53 6.34 5.34 -17.32
C LYS A 53 5.18 6.15 -17.90
N LEU A 54 4.52 6.99 -17.10
CA LEU A 54 3.46 7.85 -17.58
C LEU A 54 4.02 8.83 -18.61
N LYS A 55 3.33 8.90 -19.73
CA LYS A 55 3.60 9.87 -20.79
C LYS A 55 2.34 10.70 -21.05
N PRO A 56 2.46 11.98 -21.44
CA PRO A 56 1.30 12.84 -21.70
C PRO A 56 0.30 12.30 -22.73
N ASP A 57 0.73 11.37 -23.60
CA ASP A 57 0.02 10.82 -24.75
C ASP A 57 -0.52 9.39 -24.54
N ARG A 58 -0.28 8.74 -23.39
CA ARG A 58 -0.68 7.33 -23.15
C ARG A 58 -1.68 7.19 -22.01
N ALA A 59 -2.52 6.15 -22.12
CA ALA A 59 -3.57 5.71 -21.18
C ALA A 59 -3.35 6.26 -19.76
N LYS A 60 -4.11 7.32 -19.47
CA LYS A 60 -4.12 8.05 -18.20
C LYS A 60 -5.13 7.43 -17.23
N ASP A 61 -5.98 6.53 -17.68
CA ASP A 61 -7.20 6.06 -17.02
C ASP A 61 -6.97 5.75 -15.54
N HIS A 62 -5.94 4.95 -15.25
CA HIS A 62 -5.57 4.60 -13.88
C HIS A 62 -5.04 5.79 -13.07
N TYR A 63 -4.23 6.68 -13.65
CA TYR A 63 -3.85 7.92 -12.95
C TYR A 63 -5.07 8.82 -12.70
N THR A 64 -5.93 8.97 -13.71
CA THR A 64 -7.06 9.88 -13.68
C THR A 64 -8.17 9.45 -12.73
N GLU A 65 -8.34 8.15 -12.54
CA GLU A 65 -9.26 7.59 -11.53
C GLU A 65 -8.92 8.11 -10.13
N TRP A 66 -7.64 8.05 -9.75
CA TRP A 66 -7.21 8.32 -8.37
C TRP A 66 -6.73 9.75 -8.12
N PHE A 67 -6.22 10.43 -9.14
CA PHE A 67 -5.63 11.77 -9.04
C PHE A 67 -6.28 12.81 -9.95
N SER A 68 -7.42 12.49 -10.59
CA SER A 68 -8.11 13.37 -11.55
C SER A 68 -7.18 13.73 -12.74
N VAL A 69 -7.33 14.90 -13.35
CA VAL A 69 -6.64 15.25 -14.60
C VAL A 69 -5.12 15.08 -14.50
N TYR A 70 -4.55 14.39 -15.50
CA TYR A 70 -3.10 14.28 -15.63
C TYR A 70 -2.48 15.65 -15.91
N ASN A 71 -1.56 16.04 -15.04
CA ASN A 71 -0.62 17.15 -15.20
C ASN A 71 0.76 16.63 -14.79
N SER A 72 1.79 16.92 -15.57
CA SER A 72 3.16 16.45 -15.32
C SER A 72 3.67 16.84 -13.92
N THR A 73 3.36 18.06 -13.46
CA THR A 73 3.68 18.53 -12.11
C THR A 73 2.99 17.67 -11.05
N ASN A 74 1.68 17.45 -11.18
CA ASN A 74 0.91 16.66 -10.22
C ASN A 74 1.37 15.20 -10.18
N SER A 75 1.69 14.63 -11.34
CA SER A 75 2.22 13.27 -11.44
C SER A 75 3.59 13.14 -10.78
N ASN A 76 4.46 14.14 -10.95
CA ASN A 76 5.75 14.20 -10.27
C ASN A 76 5.62 14.36 -8.76
N ILE A 77 4.65 15.15 -8.28
CA ILE A 77 4.33 15.26 -6.84
C ILE A 77 3.88 13.91 -6.30
N ALA A 78 2.93 13.23 -6.97
CA ALA A 78 2.47 11.91 -6.54
C ALA A 78 3.64 10.90 -6.47
N LYS A 79 4.54 10.93 -7.48
CA LYS A 79 5.74 10.10 -7.49
C LYS A 79 6.67 10.42 -6.33
N ALA A 80 6.92 11.70 -6.06
CA ALA A 80 7.77 12.13 -4.95
C ALA A 80 7.23 11.65 -3.60
N HIS A 81 5.91 11.73 -3.39
CA HIS A 81 5.27 11.19 -2.17
C HIS A 81 5.48 9.68 -2.01
N PHE A 82 5.37 8.89 -3.09
CA PHE A 82 5.70 7.46 -3.03
C PHE A 82 7.19 7.21 -2.75
N MET A 83 8.10 8.00 -3.33
CA MET A 83 9.53 7.88 -3.08
C MET A 83 9.90 8.16 -1.61
N VAL A 84 9.21 9.09 -0.95
CA VAL A 84 9.42 9.40 0.48
C VAL A 84 9.14 8.18 1.39
N ILE A 85 8.23 7.29 0.98
CA ILE A 85 7.86 6.09 1.74
C ILE A 85 8.46 4.79 1.17
N GLU A 86 9.28 4.88 0.12
CA GLU A 86 9.87 3.71 -0.54
C GLU A 86 10.77 2.93 0.44
N GLY A 87 10.48 1.63 0.60
CA GLY A 87 11.22 0.76 1.51
C GLY A 87 11.01 1.07 3.00
N LYS A 88 10.17 2.04 3.36
CA LYS A 88 10.04 2.51 4.75
C LYS A 88 9.01 1.75 5.56
N ALA A 89 8.21 0.87 4.98
CA ALA A 89 7.18 0.12 5.70
C ALA A 89 7.72 -0.79 6.82
N THR A 90 9.02 -1.07 6.85
CA THR A 90 9.65 -1.93 7.87
C THR A 90 10.37 -1.15 8.97
N SER A 91 10.39 0.19 8.87
CA SER A 91 11.06 1.07 9.83
C SER A 91 10.25 1.42 11.09
N PRO A 92 8.90 1.53 11.04
CA PRO A 92 8.10 1.80 12.23
C PRO A 92 8.14 0.69 13.27
N THR A 93 7.81 1.06 14.50
CA THR A 93 7.39 0.10 15.53
C THR A 93 5.91 -0.22 15.34
N TYR A 94 5.57 -1.50 15.25
CA TYR A 94 4.18 -1.94 15.22
C TYR A 94 3.73 -2.36 16.61
N ASP A 95 2.77 -1.63 17.16
CA ASP A 95 2.23 -1.89 18.49
C ASP A 95 0.90 -2.63 18.37
N CYS A 96 0.85 -3.83 18.96
CA CYS A 96 -0.34 -4.67 18.99
C CYS A 96 -1.11 -4.55 20.32
N THR A 97 -0.65 -3.74 21.27
CA THR A 97 -1.18 -3.63 22.64
C THR A 97 -2.15 -2.48 22.85
N THR A 98 -1.88 -1.32 22.23
CA THR A 98 -2.64 -0.10 22.53
C THR A 98 -4.11 -0.20 22.15
N CYS A 99 -4.43 -0.86 21.02
CA CYS A 99 -5.81 -1.05 20.60
C CYS A 99 -6.47 -2.32 21.18
N ILE A 100 -5.78 -3.13 22.02
CA ILE A 100 -6.35 -4.40 22.54
C ILE A 100 -7.62 -4.16 23.35
N ASN A 101 -7.64 -3.11 24.17
CA ASN A 101 -8.76 -2.82 25.07
C ASN A 101 -9.75 -1.78 24.51
N GLN A 102 -9.56 -1.33 23.26
CA GLN A 102 -10.54 -0.48 22.58
C GLN A 102 -11.65 -1.31 21.92
N GLU A 103 -12.02 -2.45 22.53
CA GLU A 103 -13.13 -3.32 22.07
C GLU A 103 -14.47 -2.59 21.95
N LYS A 104 -14.63 -1.44 22.62
CA LYS A 104 -15.83 -0.59 22.48
C LYS A 104 -15.82 0.30 21.23
N ASP A 105 -14.67 0.48 20.58
CA ASP A 105 -14.53 1.26 19.34
C ASP A 105 -14.03 0.38 18.19
N THR A 106 -14.88 -0.59 17.84
CA THR A 106 -14.73 -1.53 16.70
C THR A 106 -14.59 -0.86 15.33
N LYS A 107 -14.44 0.46 15.26
CA LYS A 107 -14.54 1.27 14.03
C LYS A 107 -13.21 1.49 13.32
N PHE A 108 -12.08 1.39 14.01
CA PHE A 108 -10.78 1.84 13.46
C PHE A 108 -9.90 0.69 12.97
N TYR A 109 -9.19 0.94 11.86
CA TYR A 109 -8.21 0.02 11.29
C TYR A 109 -6.85 0.17 11.97
N LEU A 110 -6.34 1.40 12.05
CA LEU A 110 -5.09 1.72 12.76
C LEU A 110 -5.12 3.16 13.27
N TYR A 111 -4.26 3.45 14.24
CA TYR A 111 -4.08 4.77 14.86
C TYR A 111 -2.60 5.17 14.80
N LEU A 112 -2.36 6.48 14.73
CA LEU A 112 -1.03 7.09 14.84
C LEU A 112 -1.00 7.94 16.10
N ASP A 113 0.12 7.93 16.81
CA ASP A 113 0.31 8.84 17.94
C ASP A 113 0.23 10.30 17.44
N ASP A 114 -0.43 11.15 18.21
CA ASP A 114 -0.49 12.59 17.97
C ASP A 114 0.89 13.24 18.22
N GLN A 115 1.80 12.52 18.90
CA GLN A 115 3.14 12.98 19.23
C GLN A 115 4.10 12.85 18.04
N PRO A 116 4.75 13.94 17.58
CA PRO A 116 5.60 13.96 16.37
C PRO A 116 6.88 13.11 16.45
N LYS A 117 7.16 12.45 17.58
CA LYS A 117 8.35 11.62 17.80
C LYS A 117 8.09 10.12 17.70
N SER A 118 6.83 9.69 17.73
CA SER A 118 6.50 8.26 17.74
C SER A 118 6.42 7.74 16.30
N ASN A 119 7.48 7.12 15.80
CA ASN A 119 7.44 6.34 14.55
C ASN A 119 6.75 4.98 14.79
N THR A 120 5.56 5.02 15.40
CA THR A 120 4.81 3.87 15.88
C THR A 120 3.46 3.80 15.19
N ILE A 121 3.08 2.60 14.77
CA ILE A 121 1.79 2.30 14.16
C ILE A 121 1.03 1.40 15.12
N TYR A 122 -0.10 1.88 15.63
CA TYR A 122 -0.97 1.12 16.52
C TYR A 122 -1.98 0.33 15.70
N LEU A 123 -1.91 -1.00 15.79
CA LEU A 123 -2.75 -1.91 15.01
C LEU A 123 -4.03 -2.24 15.77
N CYS A 124 -5.18 -1.86 15.19
CA CYS A 124 -6.48 -2.09 15.80
C CYS A 124 -7.23 -3.27 15.16
N GLN A 125 -8.34 -3.70 15.77
CA GLN A 125 -9.00 -4.97 15.43
C GLN A 125 -9.39 -5.13 13.95
N LYS A 126 -9.82 -4.06 13.28
CA LYS A 126 -10.17 -4.14 11.85
C LYS A 126 -8.97 -4.36 10.93
N PHE A 127 -7.75 -3.99 11.33
CA PHE A 127 -6.54 -4.32 10.56
C PHE A 127 -6.40 -5.82 10.41
N TRP A 128 -6.56 -6.58 11.50
CA TRP A 128 -6.41 -8.03 11.51
C TRP A 128 -7.44 -8.74 10.62
N LYS A 129 -8.65 -8.20 10.52
CA LYS A 129 -9.72 -8.72 9.64
C LYS A 129 -9.56 -8.34 8.17
N ALA A 130 -8.69 -7.38 7.85
CA ALA A 130 -8.48 -6.94 6.47
C ALA A 130 -7.70 -8.00 5.66
N PRO A 131 -7.99 -8.15 4.36
CA PRO A 131 -7.14 -8.93 3.46
C PRO A 131 -5.73 -8.32 3.38
N LEU A 132 -4.77 -9.09 2.86
CA LEU A 132 -3.40 -8.59 2.68
C LEU A 132 -3.33 -7.44 1.66
N THR A 133 -4.10 -7.55 0.57
CA THR A 133 -4.24 -6.58 -0.53
C THR A 133 -5.70 -6.55 -1.01
N SER A 134 -6.19 -5.44 -1.56
CA SER A 134 -7.49 -5.37 -2.25
C SER A 134 -7.31 -4.85 -3.69
N PRO A 135 -6.94 -5.70 -4.67
CA PRO A 135 -6.67 -5.26 -6.04
C PRO A 135 -7.87 -4.64 -6.77
N ASP A 136 -9.08 -4.99 -6.32
CA ASP A 136 -10.37 -4.47 -6.77
C ASP A 136 -10.78 -3.18 -6.03
N ASN A 137 -10.01 -2.74 -5.03
CA ASN A 137 -10.22 -1.56 -4.20
C ASN A 137 -11.55 -1.54 -3.43
N VAL A 138 -12.21 -2.69 -3.28
CA VAL A 138 -13.53 -2.80 -2.64
C VAL A 138 -13.43 -2.75 -1.12
N ALA A 139 -12.28 -3.17 -0.55
CA ALA A 139 -12.05 -3.18 0.90
C ALA A 139 -10.70 -2.54 1.26
N ASN A 140 -10.54 -2.09 2.50
CA ASN A 140 -9.21 -1.76 3.02
C ASN A 140 -8.37 -3.03 3.16
N SER A 141 -7.06 -2.94 2.92
CA SER A 141 -6.14 -4.05 3.11
C SER A 141 -5.02 -3.72 4.08
N LYS A 142 -4.40 -4.73 4.67
CA LYS A 142 -3.26 -4.56 5.58
C LYS A 142 -2.12 -3.79 4.91
N ALA A 143 -1.73 -4.16 3.69
CA ALA A 143 -0.64 -3.50 2.98
C ALA A 143 -0.99 -2.07 2.56
N GLY A 144 -2.23 -1.85 2.11
CA GLY A 144 -2.72 -0.53 1.71
C GLY A 144 -2.81 0.43 2.90
N LEU A 145 -3.32 -0.04 4.03
CA LEU A 145 -3.39 0.74 5.27
C LEU A 145 -1.99 1.19 5.74
N ILE A 146 -0.97 0.33 5.59
CA ILE A 146 0.43 0.72 5.87
C ILE A 146 0.91 1.82 4.93
N ILE A 147 0.52 1.82 3.64
CA ILE A 147 0.86 2.92 2.70
C ILE A 147 0.22 4.23 3.20
N GLN A 148 -1.08 4.19 3.49
CA GLN A 148 -1.83 5.36 3.96
C GLN A 148 -1.17 5.98 5.19
N VAL A 149 -0.83 5.16 6.17
CA VAL A 149 -0.21 5.59 7.42
C VAL A 149 1.24 6.03 7.23
N SER A 150 2.01 5.38 6.37
CA SER A 150 3.40 5.76 6.08
C SER A 150 3.49 7.16 5.49
N LEU A 151 2.51 7.56 4.66
CA LEU A 151 2.41 8.92 4.13
C LEU A 151 2.07 9.92 5.24
N ALA A 152 1.07 9.59 6.08
CA ALA A 152 0.65 10.44 7.19
C ALA A 152 1.79 10.69 8.20
N LEU A 153 2.59 9.68 8.52
CA LEU A 153 3.80 9.79 9.36
C LEU A 153 4.86 10.74 8.79
N ARG A 154 4.82 11.00 7.48
CA ARG A 154 5.72 11.93 6.79
C ARG A 154 5.09 13.29 6.55
N GLY A 155 3.98 13.58 7.21
CA GLY A 155 3.27 14.86 7.12
C GLY A 155 2.37 15.02 5.88
N ILE A 156 2.30 13.99 5.02
CA ILE A 156 1.46 14.05 3.81
C ILE A 156 0.00 13.91 4.23
N GLY A 157 -0.81 14.91 3.88
CA GLY A 157 -2.22 15.00 4.26
C GLY A 157 -2.49 15.53 5.67
N GLN A 158 -1.47 16.04 6.36
CA GLN A 158 -1.64 16.73 7.64
C GLN A 158 -1.94 18.23 7.51
N ARG A 159 -2.18 18.74 6.30
CA ARG A 159 -2.62 20.14 6.16
C ARG A 159 -4.02 20.29 6.77
N LYS A 160 -4.09 20.97 7.92
CA LYS A 160 -5.32 21.40 8.59
C LYS A 160 -5.82 22.75 8.04
N ASP A 161 -5.34 23.15 6.87
CA ASP A 161 -5.81 24.36 6.22
C ASP A 161 -7.27 24.16 5.82
N LYS A 162 -8.16 24.59 6.72
CA LYS A 162 -9.40 25.26 6.32
C LYS A 162 -8.95 26.49 5.56
N LEU A 163 -8.49 26.29 4.32
CA LEU A 163 -7.93 27.30 3.44
C LEU A 163 -9.03 28.34 3.29
N LEU A 164 -8.86 29.48 3.96
CA LEU A 164 -9.81 30.58 4.02
C LEU A 164 -10.19 30.98 2.59
N GLY A 165 -11.35 30.51 2.09
CA GLY A 165 -11.96 30.96 0.84
C GLY A 165 -11.23 30.64 -0.47
N VAL A 166 -10.14 29.87 -0.48
CA VAL A 166 -9.43 29.51 -1.72
C VAL A 166 -9.92 28.17 -2.25
N THR A 167 -10.54 28.19 -3.43
CA THR A 167 -10.90 26.98 -4.18
C THR A 167 -9.63 26.33 -4.73
N VAL A 168 -9.27 25.17 -4.19
CA VAL A 168 -8.20 24.32 -4.75
C VAL A 168 -8.79 23.38 -5.80
N SER A 169 -8.02 23.07 -6.84
CA SER A 169 -8.44 22.08 -7.83
C SER A 169 -8.66 20.70 -7.19
N GLU A 170 -9.58 19.91 -7.74
CA GLU A 170 -9.84 18.53 -7.32
C GLU A 170 -8.56 17.68 -7.33
N ALA A 171 -7.67 17.88 -8.31
CA ALA A 171 -6.40 17.19 -8.39
C ALA A 171 -5.48 17.52 -7.20
N THR A 172 -5.43 18.78 -6.79
CA THR A 172 -4.67 19.22 -5.60
C THR A 172 -5.24 18.58 -4.34
N GLU A 173 -6.57 18.52 -4.21
CA GLU A 173 -7.23 17.89 -3.07
C GLU A 173 -6.94 16.38 -3.00
N LYS A 174 -6.95 15.68 -4.14
CA LYS A 174 -6.61 14.25 -4.21
C LYS A 174 -5.14 14.00 -3.85
N LEU A 175 -4.22 14.86 -4.24
CA LEU A 175 -2.78 14.74 -3.96
C LEU A 175 -2.42 14.84 -2.47
N ILE A 176 -3.28 15.43 -1.64
CA ILE A 176 -3.06 15.55 -0.19
C ILE A 176 -3.82 14.50 0.62
N LYS A 177 -4.50 13.53 -0.01
CA LYS A 177 -5.28 12.50 0.70
C LYS A 177 -4.53 11.16 0.67
N PRO A 178 -3.91 10.71 1.78
CA PRO A 178 -3.17 9.45 1.83
C PRO A 178 -3.98 8.22 1.39
N VAL A 179 -5.29 8.23 1.61
CA VAL A 179 -6.21 7.17 1.15
C VAL A 179 -6.17 7.02 -0.38
N GLN A 180 -5.96 8.10 -1.14
CA GLN A 180 -5.86 8.03 -2.61
C GLN A 180 -4.61 7.30 -3.06
N TYR A 181 -3.49 7.50 -2.36
CA TYR A 181 -2.24 6.78 -2.66
C TYR A 181 -2.36 5.29 -2.35
N MET A 182 -3.02 4.95 -1.24
CA MET A 182 -3.35 3.56 -0.93
C MET A 182 -4.11 2.91 -2.09
N ARG A 183 -5.24 3.51 -2.50
CA ARG A 183 -6.07 2.96 -3.58
C ARG A 183 -5.35 2.91 -4.92
N PHE A 184 -4.66 3.99 -5.28
CA PHE A 184 -3.85 4.03 -6.50
C PHE A 184 -2.85 2.88 -6.56
N ALA A 185 -2.14 2.60 -5.46
CA ALA A 185 -1.12 1.56 -5.43
C ALA A 185 -1.72 0.15 -5.45
N GLU A 186 -2.85 -0.07 -4.78
CA GLU A 186 -3.60 -1.34 -4.79
C GLU A 186 -4.18 -1.67 -6.17
N ALA A 187 -4.70 -0.66 -6.84
CA ALA A 187 -5.35 -0.77 -8.13
C ALA A 187 -4.35 -1.11 -9.26
N ILE A 188 -3.05 -0.86 -9.10
CA ILE A 188 -2.06 -1.14 -10.16
C ILE A 188 -2.07 -2.65 -10.41
N PRO A 189 -2.43 -3.10 -11.63
CA PRO A 189 -2.56 -4.52 -11.91
C PRO A 189 -1.26 -5.24 -11.61
N GLN A 190 -1.26 -6.07 -10.57
CA GLN A 190 -0.14 -6.98 -10.27
C GLN A 190 0.13 -7.95 -11.45
N LYS A 191 -0.83 -8.08 -12.38
CA LYS A 191 -0.82 -9.00 -13.53
C LYS A 191 0.13 -8.65 -14.67
N LYS A 192 0.65 -7.42 -14.81
CA LYS A 192 1.62 -7.14 -15.90
C LYS A 192 3.06 -7.59 -15.60
N LEU A 193 3.30 -8.21 -14.44
CA LEU A 193 4.51 -9.01 -14.15
C LEU A 193 4.25 -10.52 -14.06
N PHE A 194 2.99 -10.96 -14.13
CA PHE A 194 2.59 -12.36 -14.23
C PHE A 194 1.78 -12.53 -15.52
N ARG A 195 2.48 -12.68 -16.65
CA ARG A 195 1.85 -13.10 -17.91
C ARG A 195 1.25 -14.49 -17.70
N GLY A 196 -0.06 -14.60 -17.82
CA GLY A 196 -0.82 -15.84 -17.73
C GLY A 196 -1.98 -15.66 -16.76
N PHE A 197 -3.20 -15.96 -17.23
CA PHE A 197 -4.47 -15.84 -16.50
C PHE A 197 -5.12 -14.46 -16.47
N ALA A 198 -5.63 -14.04 -17.63
CA ALA A 198 -7.04 -13.63 -17.78
C ALA A 198 -7.33 -13.29 -19.26
N GLN A 199 -7.45 -14.30 -20.10
CA GLN A 199 -8.53 -14.28 -21.08
C GLN A 199 -9.74 -14.90 -20.37
N ASN A 200 -10.93 -14.39 -20.67
CA ASN A 200 -12.23 -14.68 -20.03
C ASN A 200 -12.60 -13.70 -18.92
N ARG A 201 -12.83 -12.44 -19.33
CA ARG A 201 -14.02 -11.74 -18.86
C ARG A 201 -14.80 -11.24 -20.08
N ILE A 202 -15.86 -11.98 -20.37
CA ILE A 202 -17.18 -11.53 -20.86
C ILE A 202 -17.15 -10.52 -22.00
N GLN A 203 -17.36 -11.01 -23.22
CA GLN A 203 -17.85 -10.22 -24.34
C GLN A 203 -19.35 -9.94 -24.09
N PRO A 204 -19.83 -8.69 -24.16
CA PRO A 204 -21.27 -8.41 -24.14
C PRO A 204 -21.77 -8.58 -25.57
N ASN A 205 -22.28 -9.76 -25.93
CA ASN A 205 -23.13 -10.01 -27.10
C ASN A 205 -23.63 -11.46 -27.03
N ASP A 206 -24.70 -11.70 -26.26
CA ASP A 206 -25.49 -12.92 -26.38
C ASP A 206 -26.97 -12.55 -26.66
N PRO A 207 -27.45 -12.73 -27.91
CA PRO A 207 -28.81 -12.42 -28.29
C PRO A 207 -29.71 -13.64 -28.07
N THR A 208 -29.97 -14.00 -26.81
CA THR A 208 -31.06 -14.94 -26.49
C THR A 208 -31.83 -14.47 -25.26
N PHE A 209 -32.49 -13.32 -25.37
CA PHE A 209 -33.72 -13.07 -24.64
C PHE A 209 -34.86 -13.04 -25.67
N ASN A 210 -35.40 -14.22 -25.96
CA ASN A 210 -36.65 -14.34 -26.69
C ASN A 210 -37.54 -15.43 -26.07
N ASN A 211 -38.65 -14.92 -25.52
CA ASN A 211 -39.99 -15.50 -25.48
C ASN A 211 -40.40 -16.46 -24.33
N PRO A 212 -41.72 -16.57 -24.04
CA PRO A 212 -42.27 -16.47 -22.70
C PRO A 212 -43.02 -17.75 -22.32
N ARG A 213 -43.51 -17.80 -21.09
CA ARG A 213 -44.79 -18.41 -20.74
C ARG A 213 -45.19 -17.97 -19.35
#